data_AF-A0A969YS31-F1
#
_entry.id   AF-A0A969YS31-F1
#
_cell.length_a   1.000
_cell.length_b   1.000
_cell.length_c   1.000
_cell.angle_alpha   90.00
_cell.angle_beta   90.00
_cell.angle_gamma   90.00
#
_symmetry.space_group_name_H-M   'P 1'
#
loop_
_entity.id
_entity.type
_entity.pdbx_description
1 polymer ?
#
loop_
_entity_poly.entity_id
_entity_poly.type
_entity_poly.pdbx_seq_one_letter_code
_entity_poly.pdbx_strand_id
1 'polypeptide(L)'
;MFFILASVFLFLALLLYIHERHLKGKSAYIKENLGILSQQIDATIENLRNFSQYAHEQVVDRSEVTGLMEEAWHALEAERSVIRKRLYDLLQPEYEHLLRFKFRQLHFVFPDNRSFLRMHAPEDFGDDLSQTRATIRVVNETHKPVSGF
;
A
#
# COMPACT_ATOMS: atom_id res chain seq x y z
N MET A 1 -20.32 -41.26 53.12
CA MET A 1 -19.01 -40.68 52.73
C MET A 1 -18.69 -40.92 51.26
N PHE A 2 -18.74 -42.17 50.77
CA PHE A 2 -18.46 -42.50 49.36
C PHE A 2 -19.36 -41.77 48.34
N PHE A 3 -20.68 -41.76 48.53
CA PHE A 3 -21.61 -41.04 47.65
C PHE A 3 -21.36 -39.54 47.57
N ILE A 4 -20.96 -38.92 48.69
CA ILE A 4 -20.64 -37.50 48.76
C ILE A 4 -19.37 -37.22 47.95
N LEU A 5 -18.32 -38.03 48.14
CA LEU A 5 -17.07 -37.93 47.37
C LEU A 5 -17.31 -38.11 45.85
N ALA A 6 -18.13 -39.09 45.47
CA ALA A 6 -18.50 -39.32 44.06
C ALA A 6 -19.26 -38.13 43.46
N SER A 7 -20.20 -37.52 44.22
CA SER A 7 -20.94 -36.34 43.76
C SER A 7 -20.04 -35.11 43.57
N VAL A 8 -19.09 -34.89 44.49
CA VAL A 8 -18.11 -33.80 44.40
C VAL A 8 -17.19 -34.01 43.19
N PHE A 9 -16.74 -35.24 42.96
CA PHE A 9 -15.92 -35.57 41.80
C PHE A 9 -16.66 -35.33 40.48
N LEU A 10 -17.92 -35.76 40.38
CA LEU A 10 -18.76 -35.52 39.20
C LEU A 10 -18.96 -34.02 38.95
N PHE A 11 -19.23 -33.26 40.01
CA PHE A 11 -19.38 -31.81 39.93
C PHE A 11 -18.09 -31.14 39.45
N LEU A 12 -16.93 -31.55 39.97
CA LEU A 12 -15.63 -31.03 39.54
C LEU A 12 -15.36 -31.34 38.07
N ALA A 13 -15.66 -32.56 37.62
CA ALA A 13 -15.53 -32.96 36.22
C ALA A 13 -16.45 -32.13 35.29
N LEU A 14 -17.68 -31.84 35.73
CA LEU A 14 -18.60 -30.97 35.01
C LEU A 14 -18.05 -29.54 34.89
N LEU A 15 -17.53 -28.98 35.98
CA LEU A 15 -16.92 -27.65 35.98
C LEU A 15 -15.72 -27.58 35.04
N LEU A 16 -14.84 -28.59 35.06
CA LEU A 16 -13.70 -28.68 34.15
C LEU A 16 -14.16 -28.77 32.69
N TYR A 17 -15.19 -29.58 32.41
CA TYR A 17 -15.76 -29.70 31.07
C TYR A 17 -16.33 -28.36 30.57
N ILE A 18 -17.11 -27.66 31.40
CA ILE A 18 -17.67 -26.34 31.06
C ILE A 18 -16.55 -25.32 30.84
N HIS A 19 -15.52 -25.33 31.69
CA HIS A 19 -14.38 -24.43 31.57
C HIS A 19 -13.61 -24.65 30.27
N GLU A 20 -13.31 -25.90 29.91
CA GLU A 20 -12.68 -26.23 28.63
C GLU A 20 -13.52 -25.78 27.44
N ARG A 21 -14.84 -26.03 27.48
CA ARG A 21 -15.77 -25.60 26.43
C ARG A 21 -15.77 -24.08 26.29
N HIS A 22 -15.73 -23.35 27.40
CA HIS A 22 -15.68 -21.89 27.37
C HIS A 22 -14.35 -21.37 26.80
N LEU A 23 -13.22 -21.95 27.19
CA LEU A 23 -11.90 -21.60 26.65
C LEU A 23 -11.82 -21.88 25.14
N LYS A 24 -12.30 -23.05 24.69
CA LYS A 24 -12.39 -23.40 23.27
C LYS A 24 -13.29 -22.42 22.51
N GLY A 25 -14.43 -22.04 23.09
CA GLY A 25 -15.33 -21.04 22.50
C GLY A 25 -14.69 -19.66 22.35
N LYS A 26 -13.98 -19.17 23.38
CA LYS A 26 -13.23 -17.89 23.31
C LYS A 26 -12.15 -17.93 22.24
N SER A 27 -11.37 -19.01 22.19
CA SER A 27 -10.30 -19.18 21.19
C SER A 27 -10.85 -19.23 19.76
N ALA A 28 -11.96 -19.97 19.55
CA ALA A 28 -12.64 -20.02 18.26
C ALA A 28 -13.16 -18.65 17.83
N TYR A 29 -13.80 -17.91 18.73
CA TYR A 29 -14.30 -16.55 18.48
C TYR A 29 -13.18 -15.57 18.10
N ILE A 30 -12.06 -15.59 18.83
CA ILE A 30 -10.90 -14.75 18.50
C ILE A 30 -10.34 -15.13 17.12
N LYS A 31 -10.21 -16.43 16.83
CA LYS A 31 -9.70 -16.91 15.54
C LYS A 31 -10.60 -16.49 14.38
N GLU A 32 -11.92 -16.59 14.55
CA GLU A 32 -12.90 -16.15 13.57
C GLU A 32 -12.79 -14.65 13.29
N ASN A 33 -12.77 -13.82 14.34
CA ASN A 33 -12.61 -12.38 14.19
C ASN A 33 -11.28 -11.97 13.55
N LEU A 34 -10.18 -12.66 13.87
CA LEU A 34 -8.90 -12.45 13.21
C LEU A 34 -8.95 -12.84 11.72
N GLY A 35 -9.68 -13.91 11.38
CA GLY A 35 -9.91 -14.31 9.99
C GLY A 35 -10.68 -13.25 9.22
N ILE A 36 -11.77 -12.74 9.79
CA ILE A 36 -12.58 -11.66 9.20
C ILE A 36 -11.73 -10.39 9.02
N LEU A 37 -10.97 -10.01 10.06
CA LEU A 37 -10.10 -8.83 10.00
C LEU A 37 -9.03 -8.98 8.91
N SER A 38 -8.40 -10.16 8.79
CA SER A 38 -7.43 -10.44 7.72
C SER A 38 -8.06 -10.28 6.35
N GLN A 39 -9.24 -10.84 6.12
CA GLN A 39 -9.95 -10.71 4.83
C GLN A 39 -10.29 -9.26 4.49
N GLN A 40 -10.67 -8.45 5.49
CA GLN A 40 -10.93 -7.03 5.30
C GLN A 40 -9.66 -6.25 4.94
N ILE A 41 -8.53 -6.57 5.59
CA ILE A 41 -7.22 -6.00 5.26
C ILE A 41 -6.83 -6.37 3.84
N ASP A 42 -6.92 -7.65 3.48
CA ASP A 42 -6.57 -8.15 2.15
C ASP A 42 -7.41 -7.50 1.06
N ALA A 43 -8.73 -7.40 1.26
CA ALA A 43 -9.63 -6.71 0.33
C ALA A 43 -9.31 -5.21 0.21
N THR A 44 -8.92 -4.57 1.30
CA THR A 44 -8.53 -3.15 1.29
C THR A 44 -7.23 -2.95 0.50
N ILE A 45 -6.21 -3.79 0.75
CA ILE A 45 -4.94 -3.77 0.03
C ILE A 45 -5.18 -4.00 -1.47
N GLU A 46 -6.03 -4.97 -1.82
CA GLU A 46 -6.35 -5.27 -3.22
C GLU A 46 -7.08 -4.10 -3.90
N ASN A 47 -8.02 -3.46 -3.21
CA ASN A 47 -8.68 -2.26 -3.73
C ASN A 47 -7.70 -1.10 -3.96
N LEU A 48 -6.76 -0.88 -3.03
CA LEU A 48 -5.73 0.15 -3.17
C LEU A 48 -4.77 -0.18 -4.34
N ARG A 49 -4.42 -1.45 -4.52
CA ARG A 49 -3.60 -1.93 -5.65
C ARG A 49 -4.31 -1.69 -6.98
N ASN A 50 -5.57 -2.11 -7.09
CA ASN A 50 -6.37 -1.94 -8.30
C ASN A 50 -6.55 -0.46 -8.64
N PHE A 51 -6.79 0.39 -7.64
CA PHE A 51 -6.90 1.82 -7.86
C PHE A 51 -5.57 2.46 -8.30
N SER A 52 -4.44 2.02 -7.73
CA SER A 52 -3.11 2.47 -8.15
C SER A 52 -2.80 2.05 -9.59
N GLN A 53 -3.17 0.83 -9.98
CA GLN A 53 -3.02 0.35 -11.34
C GLN A 53 -3.89 1.14 -12.32
N TYR A 54 -5.15 1.37 -11.98
CA TYR A 54 -6.04 2.23 -12.77
C TYR A 54 -5.47 3.65 -12.94
N ALA A 55 -4.98 4.26 -11.86
CA ALA A 55 -4.37 5.59 -11.92
C ALA A 55 -3.13 5.58 -12.83
N HIS A 56 -2.30 4.54 -12.78
CA HIS A 56 -1.16 4.40 -13.68
C HIS A 56 -1.61 4.32 -15.14
N GLU A 57 -2.51 3.40 -15.47
CA GLU A 57 -3.00 3.18 -16.85
C GLU A 57 -3.69 4.42 -17.43
N GLN A 58 -4.46 5.15 -16.63
CA GLN A 58 -5.25 6.28 -17.13
C GLN A 58 -4.52 7.62 -17.11
N VAL A 59 -3.61 7.82 -16.15
CA VAL A 59 -2.96 9.12 -15.92
C VAL A 59 -1.50 9.10 -16.38
N VAL A 60 -0.76 8.02 -16.09
CA VAL A 60 0.69 7.95 -16.26
C VAL A 60 1.08 7.33 -17.60
N ASP A 61 0.42 6.25 -18.02
CA ASP A 61 0.71 5.50 -19.26
C ASP A 61 0.14 6.17 -20.51
N ARG A 62 0.34 7.49 -20.61
CA ARG A 62 -0.02 8.31 -21.77
C ARG A 62 1.26 8.71 -22.49
N SER A 63 1.26 8.65 -23.83
CA SER A 63 2.42 9.00 -24.66
C SER A 63 2.98 10.39 -24.38
N GLU A 64 2.11 11.35 -24.05
CA GLU A 64 2.50 12.72 -23.70
C GLU A 64 3.28 12.76 -22.38
N VAL A 65 2.90 11.94 -21.39
CA VAL A 65 3.56 11.85 -20.08
C VAL A 65 4.88 11.10 -20.19
N THR A 66 4.89 9.95 -20.87
CA THR A 66 6.12 9.17 -21.07
C THR A 66 7.12 9.91 -21.94
N GLY A 67 6.66 10.62 -22.98
CA GLY A 67 7.50 11.49 -23.80
C GLY A 67 8.12 12.65 -23.01
N LEU A 68 7.38 13.28 -22.09
CA LEU A 68 7.93 14.30 -21.18
C LEU A 68 9.00 13.72 -20.24
N MET A 69 8.81 12.50 -19.76
CA MET A 69 9.81 11.82 -18.92
C MET A 69 11.08 11.49 -19.70
N GLU A 70 10.94 11.03 -20.95
CA GLU A 70 12.08 10.79 -21.84
C GLU A 70 12.82 12.10 -22.17
N GLU A 71 12.10 13.16 -22.52
CA GLU A 71 12.64 14.51 -22.75
C GLU A 71 13.42 14.98 -21.53
N ALA A 72 12.84 14.87 -20.33
CA ALA A 72 13.48 15.26 -19.07
C ALA A 72 14.75 14.45 -18.76
N TRP A 73 14.75 13.16 -19.09
CA TRP A 73 15.89 12.28 -18.82
C TRP A 73 17.13 12.71 -19.59
N HIS A 74 16.96 13.08 -20.86
CA HIS A 74 18.03 13.50 -21.76
C HIS A 74 18.37 15.00 -21.69
N ALA A 75 17.49 15.81 -21.10
CA ALA A 75 17.67 17.25 -20.94
C ALA A 75 18.76 17.63 -19.93
N LEU A 76 19.34 18.82 -20.13
CA LEU A 76 20.22 19.45 -19.15
C LEU A 76 19.43 19.92 -17.92
N GLU A 77 20.12 20.13 -16.80
CA GLU A 77 19.47 20.51 -15.54
C GLU A 77 18.61 21.77 -15.64
N ALA A 78 19.05 22.77 -16.42
CA ALA A 78 18.28 23.99 -16.64
C ALA A 78 16.95 23.73 -17.37
N GLU A 79 16.95 22.84 -18.36
CA GLU A 79 15.79 22.48 -19.18
C GLU A 79 14.82 21.57 -18.41
N ARG A 80 15.34 20.70 -17.53
CA ARG A 80 14.54 19.84 -16.66
C ARG A 80 13.54 20.61 -15.80
N SER A 81 13.87 21.82 -15.36
CA SER A 81 12.95 22.66 -14.58
C SER A 81 11.69 23.03 -15.39
N VAL A 82 11.86 23.37 -16.67
CA VAL A 82 10.78 23.72 -17.59
C VAL A 82 9.92 22.49 -17.90
N ILE A 83 10.56 21.35 -18.17
CA ILE A 83 9.88 20.08 -18.46
C ILE A 83 9.10 19.59 -17.24
N ARG A 84 9.68 19.69 -16.05
CA ARG A 84 9.00 19.35 -14.78
C ARG A 84 7.76 20.19 -14.59
N LYS A 85 7.84 21.51 -14.82
CA LYS A 85 6.68 22.40 -14.74
C LYS A 85 5.61 22.01 -15.76
N ARG A 86 6.00 21.72 -17.01
CA ARG A 86 5.07 21.26 -18.06
C ARG A 86 4.38 19.96 -17.67
N LEU A 87 5.11 19.00 -17.09
CA LEU A 87 4.54 17.74 -16.59
C LEU A 87 3.59 17.98 -15.42
N TYR A 88 3.96 18.85 -14.48
CA TYR A 88 3.09 19.22 -13.36
C TYR A 88 1.78 19.86 -13.84
N ASP A 89 1.86 20.86 -14.72
CA ASP A 89 0.69 21.55 -15.25
C ASP A 89 -0.21 20.59 -16.06
N LEU A 90 0.39 19.67 -16.83
CA LEU A 90 -0.33 18.64 -17.58
C LEU A 90 -1.14 17.71 -16.67
N LEU A 91 -0.56 17.33 -15.53
CA LEU A 91 -1.16 16.34 -14.62
C LEU A 91 -2.05 16.95 -13.53
N GLN A 92 -2.07 18.27 -13.40
CA GLN A 92 -2.78 18.97 -12.34
C GLN A 92 -4.28 18.62 -12.28
N PRO A 93 -5.05 18.60 -13.40
CA PRO A 93 -6.48 18.29 -13.36
C PRO A 93 -6.76 16.86 -12.86
N GLU A 94 -6.01 15.88 -13.35
CA GLU A 94 -6.13 14.47 -12.95
C GLU A 94 -5.66 14.28 -11.52
N TYR A 95 -4.61 14.99 -11.10
CA TYR A 95 -4.11 14.93 -9.73
C TYR A 95 -5.15 15.44 -8.73
N GLU A 96 -5.84 16.54 -9.03
CA GLU A 96 -6.97 17.02 -8.22
C GLU A 96 -8.09 15.99 -8.11
N HIS A 97 -8.32 15.20 -9.17
CA HIS A 97 -9.28 14.10 -9.13
C HIS A 97 -8.83 12.96 -8.22
N LEU A 98 -7.55 12.56 -8.32
CA LEU A 98 -6.95 11.54 -7.46
C LEU A 98 -7.01 11.92 -5.97
N LEU A 99 -6.81 13.20 -5.64
CA LEU A 99 -6.89 13.70 -4.26
C LEU A 99 -8.27 13.49 -3.63
N ARG A 100 -9.36 13.53 -4.41
CA ARG A 100 -10.72 13.24 -3.89
C ARG A 100 -10.84 11.81 -3.36
N PHE A 101 -10.07 10.88 -3.92
CA PHE A 101 -10.00 9.48 -3.50
C PHE A 101 -8.86 9.21 -2.51
N LYS A 102 -8.32 10.25 -1.86
CA LYS A 102 -7.18 10.16 -0.91
C LYS A 102 -5.89 9.59 -1.53
N PHE A 103 -5.78 9.59 -2.86
CA PHE A 103 -4.57 9.21 -3.56
C PHE A 103 -3.62 10.41 -3.64
N ARG A 104 -2.75 10.53 -2.63
CA ARG A 104 -1.87 11.69 -2.48
C ARG A 104 -0.55 11.54 -3.24
N GLN A 105 0.06 10.36 -3.21
CA GLN A 105 1.42 10.19 -3.74
C GLN A 105 1.39 9.79 -5.22
N LEU A 106 1.55 10.79 -6.08
CA LEU A 106 1.96 10.61 -7.46
C LEU A 106 3.38 11.16 -7.62
N HIS A 107 4.33 10.29 -7.96
CA HIS A 107 5.76 10.59 -7.94
C HIS A 107 6.45 9.96 -9.15
N PHE A 108 7.09 10.81 -9.95
CA PHE A 108 7.92 10.44 -11.09
C PHE A 108 9.38 10.42 -10.68
N VAL A 109 10.06 9.33 -11.02
CA VAL A 109 11.43 9.03 -10.59
C VAL A 109 12.22 8.61 -11.82
N PHE A 110 13.46 9.07 -11.94
CA PHE A 110 14.34 8.70 -13.03
C PHE A 110 14.91 7.28 -12.87
N PRO A 111 15.46 6.70 -13.96
CA PRO A 111 16.11 5.39 -13.92
C PRO A 111 17.28 5.28 -12.92
N ASP A 112 17.91 6.41 -12.57
CA ASP A 112 18.97 6.49 -11.57
C ASP A 112 18.45 6.69 -10.13
N ASN A 113 17.17 6.43 -9.89
CA ASN A 113 16.47 6.55 -8.60
C ASN A 113 16.33 7.98 -8.06
N ARG A 114 16.66 9.01 -8.84
CA ARG A 114 16.45 10.40 -8.42
C ARG A 114 15.02 10.86 -8.62
N SER A 115 14.48 11.57 -7.63
CA SER A 115 13.16 12.21 -7.72
C SER A 115 13.14 13.23 -8.85
N PHE A 116 12.17 13.11 -9.77
CA PHE A 116 11.98 14.12 -10.81
C PHE A 116 10.83 15.06 -10.49
N LEU A 117 9.66 14.52 -10.13
CA LEU A 117 8.47 15.30 -9.81
C LEU A 117 7.62 14.58 -8.76
N ARG A 118 7.28 15.29 -7.68
CA ARG A 118 6.25 14.87 -6.72
C ARG A 118 5.07 15.80 -6.84
N MET A 119 3.92 15.30 -7.28
CA MET A 119 2.73 16.14 -7.39
C MET A 119 2.29 16.75 -6.04
N HIS A 120 2.54 16.03 -4.94
CA HIS A 120 2.23 16.49 -3.59
C HIS A 120 3.24 17.46 -2.97
N ALA A 121 4.40 17.64 -3.62
CA ALA A 121 5.50 18.47 -3.14
C ALA A 121 6.42 18.81 -4.34
N PRO A 122 5.96 19.64 -5.31
CA PRO A 122 6.67 19.85 -6.58
C PRO A 122 8.04 20.51 -6.42
N GLU A 123 8.27 21.19 -5.29
CA GLU A 123 9.55 21.80 -4.92
C GLU A 123 10.58 20.78 -4.40
N ASP A 124 10.15 19.57 -4.03
CA ASP A 124 11.01 18.49 -3.53
C ASP A 124 11.41 17.54 -4.67
N PHE A 125 12.59 17.78 -5.27
CA PHE A 125 13.12 17.00 -6.39
C PHE A 125 14.64 16.83 -6.31
N GLY A 126 15.18 15.90 -7.10
CA GLY A 126 16.62 15.66 -7.27
C GLY A 126 17.26 14.76 -6.21
N ASP A 127 16.56 14.44 -5.11
CA ASP A 127 17.05 13.53 -4.08
C ASP A 127 17.14 12.08 -4.59
N ASP A 128 18.18 11.38 -4.17
CA ASP A 128 18.37 9.95 -4.44
C ASP A 128 17.54 9.10 -3.45
N LEU A 129 16.67 8.26 -4.01
CA LEU A 129 15.72 7.44 -3.26
C LEU A 129 16.20 6.01 -3.03
N SER A 130 17.40 5.65 -3.51
CA SER A 130 17.93 4.28 -3.49
C SER A 130 17.93 3.66 -2.09
N GLN A 131 18.19 4.47 -1.05
CA GLN A 131 18.24 4.01 0.35
C GLN A 131 16.90 4.16 1.08
N THR A 132 16.11 5.17 0.74
CA THR A 132 14.88 5.51 1.47
C THR A 132 13.67 4.75 0.96
N ARG A 133 13.69 4.26 -0.29
CA ARG A 133 12.57 3.57 -0.93
C ARG A 133 13.04 2.35 -1.72
N ALA A 134 13.13 1.20 -1.05
CA ALA A 134 13.57 -0.05 -1.67
C ALA A 134 12.75 -0.45 -2.91
N THR A 135 11.45 -0.13 -2.94
CA THR A 135 10.57 -0.44 -4.08
C THR A 135 10.97 0.31 -5.35
N ILE A 136 11.51 1.53 -5.24
CA ILE A 136 12.00 2.32 -6.38
C ILE A 136 13.22 1.65 -7.01
N ARG A 137 14.17 1.23 -6.17
CA ARG A 137 15.34 0.49 -6.64
C ARG A 137 14.93 -0.78 -7.37
N VAL A 138 14.02 -1.57 -6.77
CA VAL A 138 13.57 -2.85 -7.37
C VAL A 138 12.84 -2.62 -8.69
N VAL A 139 11.95 -1.62 -8.81
CA VAL A 139 11.25 -1.37 -10.08
C VAL A 139 12.21 -0.89 -11.17
N ASN A 140 13.19 -0.05 -10.85
CA ASN A 140 14.20 0.41 -11.81
C ASN A 140 15.20 -0.70 -12.21
N GLU A 141 15.48 -1.66 -11.33
CA GLU A 141 16.33 -2.81 -11.66
C GLU A 141 15.60 -3.89 -12.49
N THR A 142 14.31 -4.11 -12.20
CA THR A 142 13.55 -5.24 -12.77
C THR A 142 12.60 -4.85 -13.89
N HIS A 143 12.27 -3.56 -14.00
CA HIS A 143 11.22 -3.02 -14.87
C HIS A 143 9.86 -3.71 -14.71
N LYS A 144 9.58 -4.23 -13.51
CA LYS A 144 8.32 -4.89 -13.17
C LYS A 144 7.59 -4.09 -12.10
N PRO A 145 6.26 -3.91 -12.18
CA PRO A 145 5.50 -3.27 -11.13
C PRO A 145 5.74 -3.93 -9.76
N VAL A 146 5.94 -3.10 -8.73
CA VAL A 146 6.14 -3.53 -7.34
C VAL A 146 5.09 -2.85 -6.46
N SER A 147 4.48 -3.61 -5.54
CA SER A 147 3.58 -3.07 -4.52
C SER A 147 4.03 -3.50 -3.12
N GLY A 148 3.76 -2.66 -2.12
CA GLY A 148 4.02 -2.92 -0.70
C GLY A 148 3.08 -2.10 0.17
N PHE A 149 2.54 -2.71 1.22
CA PHE A 149 1.56 -2.15 2.15
C PHE A 149 1.92 -2.52 3.59
#